data_AF-A0A8T4M8U2-F1
#
_entry.id   AF-A0A8T4M8U2-F1
#
_cell.length_a   1.000
_cell.length_b   1.000
_cell.length_c   1.000
_cell.angle_alpha   90.00
_cell.angle_beta   90.00
_cell.angle_gamma   90.00
#
_symmetry.space_group_name_H-M   'P 1'
#
loop_
_entity.id
_entity.type
_entity.pdbx_description
1 polymer ?
#
loop_
_entity_poly.entity_id
_entity_poly.type
_entity_poly.pdbx_seq_one_letter_code
_entity_poly.pdbx_strand_id
1 'polypeptide(L)'
;MTTNKIEKFMIFPRSNESLPHAFMCYQLYYFIRKFTDKVKMYETLKPDIVFEANNKKYAIEVETGIALVHRKKLLDKKIENLKKFLEIIGFLLLVIEK
;
A
#
# COMPACT_ATOMS: atom_id res chain seq x y z
N MET A 1 -4.61 2.14 -18.81
CA MET A 1 -4.18 3.16 -19.78
C MET A 1 -3.44 4.25 -19.02
N THR A 2 -2.13 4.35 -19.19
CA THR A 2 -1.37 5.54 -18.79
C THR A 2 -1.45 6.52 -19.96
N THR A 3 -2.03 7.70 -19.72
CA THR A 3 -2.01 8.76 -20.72
C THR A 3 -0.67 9.49 -20.60
N ASN A 4 -0.07 9.94 -21.69
CA ASN A 4 1.19 10.73 -21.68
C ASN A 4 0.98 12.16 -21.12
N LYS A 5 -0.05 12.39 -20.31
CA LYS A 5 -0.34 13.69 -19.69
C LYS A 5 0.37 13.76 -18.35
N ILE A 6 1.06 14.88 -18.13
CA ILE A 6 1.60 15.23 -16.82
C ILE A 6 0.44 15.79 -15.99
N GLU A 7 0.11 15.08 -14.91
CA GLU A 7 -0.94 15.48 -13.97
C GLU A 7 -0.30 15.95 -12.66
N LYS A 8 -0.85 17.02 -12.08
CA LYS A 8 -0.41 17.54 -10.78
C LYS A 8 -1.36 17.03 -9.71
N PHE A 9 -0.81 16.44 -8.67
CA PHE A 9 -1.57 15.92 -7.53
C PHE A 9 -1.23 16.72 -6.27
N MET A 10 -2.27 17.09 -5.52
CA MET A 10 -2.10 17.58 -4.16
C MET A 10 -2.22 16.39 -3.22
N ILE A 11 -1.17 16.14 -2.45
CA ILE A 11 -1.07 14.99 -1.55
C ILE A 11 -0.78 15.55 -0.17
N PHE A 12 -1.52 15.07 0.82
CA PHE A 12 -1.28 15.35 2.23
C PHE A 12 -0.63 14.12 2.84
N PRO A 13 0.72 14.03 2.82
CA PRO A 13 1.42 12.96 3.48
C PRO A 13 1.21 13.07 4.99
N ARG A 14 1.02 11.91 5.62
CA ARG A 14 1.00 11.76 7.07
C ARG A 14 2.39 12.02 7.65
N SER A 15 2.45 12.30 8.95
CA SER A 15 3.66 12.76 9.64
C SER A 15 4.87 11.82 9.53
N ASN A 16 4.65 10.53 9.24
CA ASN A 16 5.69 9.50 9.26
C ASN A 16 5.91 8.79 7.90
N GLU A 17 5.38 9.31 6.79
CA GLU A 17 5.50 8.68 5.47
C GLU A 17 6.24 9.54 4.44
N SER A 18 6.93 8.88 3.51
CA SER A 18 7.56 9.56 2.38
C SER A 18 6.51 9.95 1.33
N LEU A 19 6.76 11.01 0.55
CA LEU A 19 5.84 11.45 -0.50
C LEU A 19 5.51 10.34 -1.54
N PRO A 20 6.48 9.53 -2.01
CA PRO A 20 6.18 8.41 -2.90
C PRO A 20 5.27 7.35 -2.27
N HIS A 21 5.47 7.05 -0.99
CA HIS A 21 4.62 6.10 -0.26
C HIS A 21 3.19 6.64 -0.14
N ALA A 22 3.03 7.88 0.33
CA ALA A 22 1.75 8.55 0.45
C ALA A 22 1.00 8.55 -0.89
N PHE A 23 1.68 8.97 -1.96
CA PHE A 23 1.11 9.02 -3.30
C PHE A 23 0.55 7.66 -3.73
N MET A 24 1.35 6.59 -3.57
CA MET A 24 0.96 5.25 -3.97
C MET A 24 -0.23 4.73 -3.16
N CYS A 25 -0.22 4.95 -1.85
CA CYS A 25 -1.34 4.60 -0.97
C CYS A 25 -2.65 5.27 -1.43
N TYR A 26 -2.63 6.59 -1.70
CA TYR A 26 -3.81 7.28 -2.21
C TYR A 26 -4.25 6.75 -3.58
N GLN A 27 -3.33 6.53 -4.52
CA GLN A 27 -3.66 6.01 -5.86
C GLN A 27 -4.34 4.64 -5.78
N LEU A 28 -3.79 3.72 -4.99
CA LEU A 28 -4.35 2.40 -4.77
C LEU A 28 -5.72 2.47 -4.08
N TYR A 29 -5.84 3.30 -3.05
CA TYR A 29 -7.11 3.51 -2.36
C TYR A 29 -8.20 3.99 -3.31
N TYR A 30 -7.94 5.06 -4.08
CA TYR A 30 -8.92 5.59 -5.04
C TYR A 30 -9.22 4.61 -6.17
N PHE A 31 -8.23 3.83 -6.61
CA PHE A 31 -8.44 2.79 -7.61
C PHE A 31 -9.38 1.70 -7.07
N ILE A 32 -9.09 1.14 -5.90
CA ILE A 32 -9.90 0.08 -5.26
C ILE A 32 -11.31 0.58 -4.96
N ARG A 33 -11.43 1.83 -4.54
CA ARG A 33 -12.73 2.46 -4.22
C ARG A 33 -13.68 2.53 -5.41
N LYS A 34 -13.18 2.43 -6.65
CA LYS A 34 -14.03 2.29 -7.85
C LYS A 34 -14.77 0.95 -7.92
N PHE A 35 -14.30 -0.06 -7.20
CA PHE A 35 -14.83 -1.42 -7.23
C PHE A 35 -15.53 -1.84 -5.93
N THR A 36 -15.22 -1.20 -4.81
CA THR A 36 -15.80 -1.51 -3.50
C THR A 36 -15.75 -0.32 -2.55
N ASP A 37 -16.82 -0.09 -1.81
CA ASP A 37 -16.84 0.91 -0.72
C ASP A 37 -16.17 0.40 0.56
N LYS A 38 -15.92 -0.91 0.63
CA LYS A 38 -15.30 -1.57 1.77
C LYS A 38 -13.78 -1.50 1.67
N VAL A 39 -13.23 -0.28 1.66
CA VAL A 39 -11.79 -0.02 1.62
C VAL A 39 -11.42 1.02 2.69
N LYS A 40 -10.33 0.78 3.41
CA LYS A 40 -9.81 1.67 4.47
C LYS A 40 -8.30 1.78 4.37
N MET A 41 -7.79 2.98 4.64
CA MET A 41 -6.36 3.21 4.85
C MET A 41 -6.05 3.25 6.35
N TYR A 42 -4.91 2.70 6.75
CA TYR A 42 -4.40 2.79 8.11
C TYR A 42 -3.03 3.47 8.13
N GLU A 43 -2.61 3.92 9.31
CA GLU A 43 -1.37 4.70 9.50
C GLU A 43 -0.32 3.95 10.32
N THR A 44 -0.77 3.04 11.20
CA THR A 44 0.12 2.33 12.12
C THR A 44 -0.48 0.96 12.47
N LEU A 45 0.39 0.00 12.80
CA LEU A 45 0.08 -1.35 13.32
C LEU A 45 -0.72 -2.29 12.39
N LYS A 46 -1.44 -1.73 11.41
CA LYS A 46 -2.23 -2.42 10.40
C LYS A 46 -1.60 -2.19 9.02
N PRO A 47 -1.97 -3.01 8.01
CA PRO A 47 -1.54 -2.76 6.65
C PRO A 47 -2.01 -1.41 6.14
N ASP A 48 -1.23 -0.78 5.25
CA ASP A 48 -1.54 0.56 4.71
C ASP A 48 -2.96 0.64 4.14
N ILE A 49 -3.42 -0.40 3.43
CA ILE A 49 -4.77 -0.50 2.87
C ILE A 49 -5.37 -1.86 3.21
N VAL A 50 -6.63 -1.88 3.62
CA VAL A 50 -7.42 -3.10 3.77
C VAL A 50 -8.74 -2.93 3.04
N PHE A 51 -9.15 -3.94 2.26
CA PHE A 51 -10.40 -3.90 1.52
C PHE A 51 -11.10 -5.26 1.45
N GLU A 52 -12.38 -5.26 1.08
CA GLU A 52 -13.14 -6.49 0.82
C GLU A 52 -13.56 -6.58 -0.65
N ALA A 53 -13.33 -7.74 -1.26
CA ALA A 53 -13.79 -8.10 -2.59
C ALA A 53 -14.29 -9.56 -2.56
N ASN A 54 -15.42 -9.86 -3.19
CA ASN A 54 -15.99 -11.22 -3.23
C ASN A 54 -16.12 -11.88 -1.84
N ASN A 55 -16.55 -11.12 -0.82
CA ASN A 55 -16.64 -11.54 0.58
C ASN A 55 -15.32 -12.04 1.20
N LYS A 56 -14.18 -11.73 0.58
CA LYS A 56 -12.84 -11.99 1.10
C LYS A 56 -12.18 -10.68 1.46
N LYS A 57 -11.37 -10.70 2.52
CA LYS A 57 -10.65 -9.54 3.01
C LYS A 57 -9.23 -9.57 2.48
N TYR A 58 -8.77 -8.45 1.96
CA TYR A 58 -7.46 -8.26 1.37
C TYR A 58 -6.75 -7.13 2.09
N ALA A 59 -5.42 -7.20 2.09
CA ALA A 59 -4.55 -6.16 2.59
C ALA A 59 -3.54 -5.80 1.50
N ILE A 60 -3.14 -4.54 1.45
CA ILE A 60 -2.00 -4.08 0.70
C ILE A 60 -1.12 -3.31 1.67
N GLU A 61 0.15 -3.68 1.67
CA GLU A 61 1.21 -2.96 2.32
C GLU A 61 2.09 -2.38 1.22
N VAL A 62 2.31 -1.08 1.25
CA VAL A 62 3.13 -0.34 0.30
C VAL A 62 4.47 -0.11 0.95
N GLU A 63 5.54 -0.54 0.29
CA GLU A 63 6.88 -0.21 0.74
C GLU A 63 7.62 0.45 -0.42
N THR A 64 8.25 1.59 -0.15
CA THR A 64 8.95 2.38 -1.16
C THR A 64 10.42 2.57 -0.78
N GLY A 65 11.32 2.32 -1.73
CA GLY A 65 12.74 2.68 -1.63
C GLY A 65 13.72 1.50 -1.55
N ILE A 66 15.01 1.83 -1.66
CA ILE A 66 16.14 0.89 -1.78
C ILE A 66 16.35 0.06 -0.50
N ALA A 67 15.87 0.55 0.65
CA ALA A 67 15.97 -0.17 1.92
C ALA A 67 15.35 -1.57 1.86
N LEU A 68 14.37 -1.81 0.98
CA LEU A 68 13.79 -3.12 0.70
C LEU A 68 14.78 -4.12 0.12
N VAL A 69 15.66 -3.67 -0.78
CA VAL A 69 16.67 -4.51 -1.42
C VAL A 69 17.65 -5.05 -0.39
N HIS A 70 18.00 -4.23 0.61
CA HIS A 70 18.96 -4.60 1.64
C HIS A 70 18.34 -5.24 2.90
N ARG A 71 17.02 -5.12 3.12
CA ARG A 71 16.37 -5.53 4.37
C ARG A 71 15.25 -6.56 4.18
N LYS A 72 15.42 -7.49 3.24
CA LYS A 72 14.48 -8.60 2.96
C LYS A 72 14.00 -9.33 4.22
N LYS A 73 14.90 -9.63 5.18
CA LYS A 73 14.54 -10.30 6.45
C LYS A 73 13.58 -9.50 7.34
N LEU A 74 13.65 -8.17 7.32
CA LEU A 74 12.73 -7.31 8.07
C LEU A 74 11.35 -7.27 7.39
N LEU A 75 11.35 -7.27 6.05
CA LEU A 75 10.12 -7.37 5.28
C LEU A 75 9.41 -8.71 5.54
N ASP A 76 10.13 -9.82 5.49
CA ASP A 76 9.58 -11.15 5.76
C ASP A 76 8.94 -11.22 7.15
N LYS A 77 9.62 -10.69 8.18
CA LYS A 77 9.05 -10.59 9.55
C LYS A 77 7.82 -9.69 9.61
N LYS A 78 7.81 -8.58 8.87
CA LYS A 78 6.66 -7.66 8.82
C LYS A 78 5.47 -8.36 8.18
N ILE A 79 5.67 -9.03 7.03
CA ILE A 79 4.66 -9.83 6.34
C ILE A 79 4.14 -10.94 7.25
N GLU A 80 5.02 -11.66 7.94
CA GLU A 80 4.65 -12.74 8.86
C GLU A 80 3.79 -12.20 10.02
N ASN A 81 4.12 -11.03 10.56
CA ASN A 81 3.29 -10.38 11.57
C ASN A 81 1.94 -9.93 11.01
N LEU A 82 1.88 -9.38 9.80
CA LEU A 82 0.63 -8.95 9.18
C LEU A 82 -0.29 -10.15 8.89
N LYS A 83 0.26 -11.29 8.46
CA LYS A 83 -0.48 -12.55 8.23
C LYS A 83 -1.17 -13.07 9.49
N LYS A 84 -0.71 -12.71 10.70
CA LYS A 84 -1.38 -13.09 11.95
C LYS A 84 -2.70 -12.36 12.17
N PHE A 85 -2.91 -11.20 11.53
CA PHE A 85 -4.09 -10.35 11.75
C PHE A 85 -5.15 -10.47 10.66
N LEU A 86 -4.81 -11.04 9.49
CA LEU A 86 -5.67 -11.07 8.31
C LEU A 86 -5.39 -12.33 7.47
N GLU A 87 -6.42 -12.86 6.79
CA GLU A 87 -6.24 -13.77 5.65
C GLU A 87 -5.65 -12.98 4.46
N ILE A 88 -4.35 -12.67 4.53
CA ILE A 88 -3.67 -11.85 3.52
C ILE A 88 -3.46 -12.69 2.26
N ILE A 89 -4.20 -12.38 1.19
CA ILE A 89 -4.07 -13.05 -0.12
C ILE A 89 -3.11 -12.29 -1.07
N GLY A 90 -2.64 -11.09 -0.73
CA GLY A 90 -1.74 -10.33 -1.59
C GLY A 90 -0.84 -9.34 -0.84
N PHE A 91 0.35 -9.12 -1.40
CA PHE A 91 1.32 -8.11 -0.95
C PHE A 91 1.85 -7.42 -2.22
N LEU A 92 1.82 -6.09 -2.26
CA LEU A 92 2.29 -5.32 -3.42
C LEU A 92 3.53 -4.53 -3.02
N LEU A 93 4.70 -5.09 -3.34
CA LEU A 93 5.96 -4.37 -3.19
C LEU A 93 6.19 -3.46 -4.39
N LEU A 94 6.47 -2.18 -4.14
CA LEU A 94 6.80 -1.25 -5.22
C LEU A 94 8.19 -0.66 -4.98
N VAL A 95 9.18 -1.36 -5.54
CA VAL A 95 10.57 -0.90 -5.57
C VAL A 95 10.68 0.17 -6.65
N ILE A 96 10.77 1.43 -6.24
CA ILE A 96 11.11 2.53 -7.14
C ILE A 96 12.64 2.69 -7.08
N GLU A 97 13.33 2.20 -8.10
CA GLU A 97 14.74 2.54 -8.33
C GLU A 97 14.83 3.99 -8.84
N LYS A 98 15.78 4.74 -8.30
CA LYS A 98 16.10 6.11 -8.78
C LYS A 98 17.00 6.03 -9.99
#